data_AF-A0A0J9V1A0-F1
#
_entry.id   AF-A0A0J9V1A0-F1
#
_cell.length_a   1.000
_cell.length_b   1.000
_cell.length_c   1.000
_cell.angle_alpha   90.00
_cell.angle_beta   90.00
_cell.angle_gamma   90.00
#
_symmetry.space_group_name_H-M   'P 1'
#
loop_
_entity.id
_entity.type
_entity.pdbx_description
1 polymer ?
#
loop_
_entity_poly.entity_id
_entity_poly.type
_entity_poly.pdbx_seq_one_letter_code
_entity_poly.pdbx_strand_id
1 'polypeptide(L)'
;MASIRNSDFSQVEHTIKELTAARLEKASIELESSGKTADPAVNQLLRSLSLYGYRQPMSRESRLTMRRKIKSPDSSLQHSCDLLKLTACRTRETEEAEKFLGLDQAYKRARLAISDSVSLAIFFHRKVSMCFEHYVNVGEESVFVLVSQYNVAVETNERGALHLHGLLWLQGNMHLSTLSRDV
;
A
#
# COMPACT_ATOMS: atom_id res chain seq x y z
N MET A 1 17.15 -5.62 -13.67
CA MET A 1 16.91 -5.81 -12.22
C MET A 1 18.26 -5.87 -11.53
N ALA A 2 18.48 -5.11 -10.46
CA ALA A 2 19.72 -5.19 -9.69
C ALA A 2 19.91 -6.65 -9.20
N SER A 3 21.05 -7.24 -9.54
CA SER A 3 21.41 -8.61 -9.17
C SER A 3 22.68 -8.55 -8.34
N ILE A 4 22.59 -9.10 -7.12
CA ILE A 4 23.74 -9.31 -6.26
C ILE A 4 24.47 -10.56 -6.74
N ARG A 5 25.78 -10.47 -6.96
CA ARG A 5 26.66 -11.59 -7.33
C ARG A 5 27.23 -12.22 -6.06
N ASN A 6 27.70 -13.47 -6.13
CA ASN A 6 28.36 -14.11 -4.98
C ASN A 6 29.57 -13.32 -4.44
N SER A 7 30.24 -12.55 -5.30
CA SER A 7 31.32 -11.62 -4.92
C SER A 7 30.88 -10.53 -3.92
N ASP A 8 29.61 -10.13 -3.98
CA ASP A 8 29.07 -9.03 -3.19
C ASP A 8 28.82 -9.48 -1.74
N PHE A 9 28.63 -10.79 -1.50
CA PHE A 9 28.49 -11.35 -0.16
C PHE A 9 29.80 -11.22 0.64
N SER A 10 30.94 -11.53 0.02
CA SER A 10 32.25 -11.35 0.67
C SER A 10 32.49 -9.89 1.03
N GLN A 11 32.03 -8.96 0.19
CA GLN A 11 32.11 -7.53 0.45
C GLN A 11 31.20 -7.09 1.62
N VAL A 12 29.98 -7.63 1.68
CA VAL A 12 29.06 -7.40 2.81
C VAL A 12 29.63 -7.97 4.11
N GLU A 13 30.19 -9.18 4.09
CA GLU A 13 30.79 -9.81 5.27
C GLU A 13 31.98 -9.01 5.82
N HIS A 14 32.84 -8.50 4.93
CA HIS A 14 33.92 -7.58 5.31
C HIS A 14 33.38 -6.30 5.95
N THR A 15 32.37 -5.70 5.31
CA THR A 15 31.72 -4.47 5.79
C THR A 15 31.13 -4.67 7.19
N ILE A 16 30.51 -5.82 7.47
CA ILE A 16 29.97 -6.16 8.80
C ILE A 16 31.09 -6.27 9.84
N LYS A 17 32.24 -6.88 9.49
CA LYS A 17 33.39 -7.01 10.38
C LYS A 17 34.04 -5.66 10.73
N GLU A 18 33.97 -4.68 9.84
CA GLU A 18 34.53 -3.33 10.04
C GLU A 18 33.58 -2.37 10.77
N LEU A 19 32.31 -2.74 10.95
CA LEU A 19 31.33 -1.90 11.63
C LEU A 19 31.46 -2.04 13.14
N THR A 20 31.70 -0.92 13.80
CA THR A 20 31.74 -0.81 15.26
C THR A 20 30.42 -0.29 15.80
N ALA A 21 30.10 -0.61 17.06
CA ALA A 21 28.88 -0.16 17.72
C ALA A 21 28.71 1.37 17.67
N ALA A 22 29.79 2.13 17.90
CA ALA A 22 29.79 3.59 17.85
C ALA A 22 29.43 4.15 16.46
N ARG A 23 29.85 3.47 15.38
CA ARG A 23 29.49 3.88 14.01
C ARG A 23 28.02 3.63 13.71
N LEU A 24 27.49 2.49 14.16
CA LEU A 24 26.08 2.14 14.02
C LEU A 24 25.18 3.08 14.82
N GLU A 25 25.56 3.42 16.04
CA GLU A 25 24.81 4.35 16.89
C GLU A 25 24.76 5.75 16.27
N LYS A 26 25.89 6.26 15.79
CA LYS A 26 25.94 7.53 15.04
C LYS A 26 25.04 7.49 13.79
N ALA A 27 25.13 6.42 13.01
CA ALA A 27 24.31 6.26 11.81
C ALA A 27 22.80 6.14 12.14
N SER A 28 22.44 5.52 13.27
CA SER A 28 21.06 5.46 13.76
C SER A 28 20.51 6.84 14.07
N ILE A 29 21.27 7.65 14.82
CA ILE A 29 20.89 9.04 15.16
C ILE A 29 20.74 9.88 13.88
N GLU A 30 21.63 9.73 12.90
CA GLU A 30 21.53 10.43 11.60
C GLU A 30 20.29 10.00 10.80
N LEU A 31 19.99 8.69 10.79
CA LEU A 31 18.83 8.14 10.09
C LEU A 31 17.50 8.55 10.71
N GLU A 32 17.43 8.61 12.04
CA GLU A 32 16.23 9.06 12.75
C GLU A 32 15.98 10.56 12.55
N SER A 33 17.04 11.36 12.55
CA SER A 33 16.94 12.82 12.41
C SER A 33 16.76 13.30 10.97
N SER A 34 17.40 12.65 9.98
CA SER A 34 17.45 13.14 8.60
C SER A 34 16.93 12.15 7.54
N GLY A 35 16.64 10.90 7.93
CA GLY A 35 16.28 9.83 7.01
C GLY A 35 17.42 9.35 6.11
N LYS A 36 18.65 9.85 6.32
CA LYS A 36 19.86 9.51 5.57
C LYS A 36 21.03 9.34 6.53
N THR A 37 22.03 8.56 6.13
CA THR A 37 23.31 8.50 6.85
C THR A 37 24.44 8.89 5.91
N ALA A 38 25.47 9.55 6.45
CA ALA A 38 26.70 9.83 5.72
C ALA A 38 27.64 8.63 5.64
N ASP A 39 27.40 7.56 6.44
CA ASP A 39 28.27 6.39 6.45
C ASP A 39 28.05 5.53 5.18
N PRO A 40 29.09 5.37 4.32
CA PRO A 40 28.96 4.62 3.07
C PRO A 40 28.76 3.11 3.31
N ALA A 41 29.32 2.55 4.38
CA ALA A 41 29.18 1.14 4.73
C ALA A 41 27.74 0.82 5.16
N VAL A 42 27.15 1.68 5.99
CA VAL A 42 25.75 1.54 6.43
C VAL A 42 24.81 1.72 5.23
N ASN A 43 25.06 2.69 4.36
CA ASN A 43 24.27 2.87 3.13
C ASN A 43 24.34 1.65 2.20
N GLN A 44 25.51 1.04 2.05
CA GLN A 44 25.69 -0.17 1.25
C GLN A 44 24.91 -1.35 1.85
N LEU A 45 24.95 -1.54 3.16
CA LEU A 45 24.17 -2.56 3.84
C LEU A 45 22.67 -2.33 3.71
N LEU A 46 22.18 -1.11 3.88
CA LEU A 46 20.77 -0.77 3.70
C LEU A 46 20.29 -1.06 2.28
N ARG A 47 21.12 -0.80 1.26
CA ARG A 47 20.83 -1.16 -0.13
C ARG A 47 20.77 -2.67 -0.31
N SER A 48 21.72 -3.41 0.22
CA SER A 48 21.74 -4.88 0.15
C SER A 48 20.52 -5.48 0.85
N LEU A 49 20.21 -5.04 2.09
CA LEU A 49 19.02 -5.43 2.82
C LEU A 49 17.74 -5.11 2.06
N SER A 50 17.67 -3.93 1.42
CA SER A 50 16.51 -3.58 0.61
C SER A 50 16.31 -4.49 -0.60
N LEU A 51 17.42 -4.90 -1.24
CA LEU A 51 17.40 -5.82 -2.38
C LEU A 51 17.00 -7.24 -1.97
N TYR A 52 17.48 -7.74 -0.83
CA TYR A 52 17.05 -9.04 -0.28
C TYR A 52 15.60 -9.00 0.19
N GLY A 53 15.22 -7.94 0.90
CA GLY A 53 13.86 -7.68 1.31
C GLY A 53 12.92 -7.76 0.11
N TYR A 54 13.22 -7.06 -0.99
CA TYR A 54 12.36 -7.11 -2.18
C TYR A 54 12.16 -8.51 -2.77
N ARG A 55 13.13 -9.42 -2.62
CA ARG A 55 13.05 -10.80 -3.13
C ARG A 55 12.30 -11.74 -2.20
N GLN A 56 12.16 -11.41 -0.91
CA GLN A 56 11.36 -12.20 0.01
C GLN A 56 9.89 -11.75 -0.06
N PRO A 57 8.96 -12.66 -0.42
CA PRO A 57 7.54 -12.40 -0.27
C PRO A 57 7.25 -11.93 1.16
N MET A 58 6.38 -10.93 1.30
CA MET A 58 5.96 -10.39 2.61
C MET A 58 7.05 -9.76 3.48
N SER A 59 8.26 -9.51 2.96
CA SER A 59 9.26 -8.70 3.66
C SER A 59 8.77 -7.27 3.94
N ARG A 60 9.47 -6.54 4.81
CA ARG A 60 9.19 -5.13 5.08
C ARG A 60 9.19 -4.29 3.80
N GLU A 61 10.18 -4.46 2.94
CA GLU A 61 10.35 -3.68 1.71
C GLU A 61 9.33 -4.05 0.64
N SER A 62 8.99 -5.34 0.52
CA SER A 62 7.91 -5.82 -0.35
C SER A 62 6.56 -5.25 0.11
N ARG A 63 6.26 -5.31 1.41
CA ARG A 63 5.07 -4.70 2.02
C ARG A 63 5.03 -3.20 1.84
N LEU A 64 6.12 -2.48 2.04
CA LEU A 64 6.19 -1.03 1.81
C LEU A 64 5.91 -0.69 0.34
N THR A 65 6.42 -1.49 -0.59
CA THR A 65 6.12 -1.34 -2.02
C THR A 65 4.64 -1.62 -2.32
N MET A 66 4.07 -2.68 -1.76
CA MET A 66 2.64 -3.00 -1.90
C MET A 66 1.77 -1.88 -1.31
N ARG A 67 2.09 -1.36 -0.13
CA ARG A 67 1.41 -0.19 0.47
C ARG A 67 1.53 1.06 -0.38
N ARG A 68 2.69 1.30 -1.02
CA ARG A 68 2.84 2.39 -1.99
C ARG A 68 1.96 2.18 -3.22
N LYS A 69 1.80 0.94 -3.71
CA LYS A 69 0.86 0.61 -4.79
C LYS A 69 -0.61 0.74 -4.37
N ILE A 70 -0.92 0.55 -3.08
CA ILE A 70 -2.24 0.80 -2.47
C ILE A 70 -2.47 2.30 -2.24
N LYS A 71 -1.43 3.11 -2.02
CA LYS A 71 -1.50 4.59 -1.97
C LYS A 71 -1.43 5.26 -3.33
N SER A 72 -0.82 4.62 -4.33
CA SER A 72 -0.78 5.11 -5.71
C SER A 72 -2.05 4.92 -6.56
N PRO A 73 -3.20 4.41 -6.09
CA PRO A 73 -4.48 4.71 -6.68
C PRO A 73 -4.94 6.06 -6.12
N ASP A 74 -4.11 7.10 -6.25
CA ASP A 74 -4.61 8.44 -6.57
C ASP A 74 -5.16 8.38 -7.99
N SER A 75 -6.24 7.63 -8.11
CA SER A 75 -6.93 7.33 -9.35
C SER A 75 -8.17 6.51 -8.99
N SER A 76 -9.02 7.10 -8.17
CA SER A 76 -10.47 6.98 -8.39
C SER A 76 -10.84 7.17 -9.88
N LEU A 77 -9.94 7.69 -10.74
CA LEU A 77 -10.04 7.75 -12.20
C LEU A 77 -9.98 6.40 -12.95
N GLN A 78 -9.06 5.47 -12.64
CA GLN A 78 -8.89 4.27 -13.49
C GLN A 78 -10.06 3.29 -13.28
N HIS A 79 -10.41 3.05 -12.03
CA HIS A 79 -11.47 2.09 -11.67
C HIS A 79 -12.87 2.65 -11.88
N SER A 80 -13.08 3.97 -11.78
CA SER A 80 -14.33 4.58 -12.22
C SER A 80 -14.45 4.55 -13.75
N CYS A 81 -13.37 4.73 -14.51
CA CYS A 81 -13.41 4.65 -15.97
C CYS A 81 -13.91 3.29 -16.48
N ASP A 82 -13.46 2.18 -15.90
CA ASP A 82 -13.90 0.84 -16.33
C ASP A 82 -15.37 0.58 -15.98
N LEU A 83 -15.83 1.02 -14.81
CA LEU A 83 -17.25 0.94 -14.42
C LEU A 83 -18.13 1.85 -15.28
N LEU A 84 -17.68 3.09 -15.56
CA LEU A 84 -18.38 4.04 -16.42
C LEU A 84 -18.53 3.49 -17.84
N LYS A 85 -17.49 2.83 -18.38
CA LYS A 85 -17.55 2.14 -19.67
C LYS A 85 -18.53 0.97 -19.65
N LEU A 86 -18.45 0.11 -18.64
CA LEU A 86 -19.35 -1.04 -18.51
C LEU A 86 -20.83 -0.63 -18.38
N THR A 87 -21.12 0.39 -17.56
CA THR A 87 -22.49 0.89 -17.39
C THR A 87 -22.98 1.63 -18.63
N ALA A 88 -22.14 2.43 -19.29
CA ALA A 88 -22.50 3.07 -20.56
C ALA A 88 -22.86 2.04 -21.63
N CYS A 89 -22.05 1.00 -21.80
CA CYS A 89 -22.33 -0.07 -22.77
C CYS A 89 -23.53 -0.96 -22.40
N ARG A 90 -23.92 -1.03 -21.11
CA ARG A 90 -25.09 -1.79 -20.65
C ARG A 90 -26.41 -1.05 -20.77
N THR A 91 -26.38 0.27 -20.60
CA THR A 91 -27.60 1.09 -20.47
C THR A 91 -27.91 1.90 -21.72
N ARG A 92 -27.00 1.94 -22.70
CA ARG A 92 -27.11 2.78 -23.89
C ARG A 92 -26.72 2.01 -25.15
N GLU A 93 -27.23 2.47 -26.28
CA GLU A 93 -26.76 2.04 -27.59
C GLU A 93 -25.32 2.51 -27.86
N THR A 94 -24.62 1.85 -28.76
CA THR A 94 -23.16 1.97 -28.94
C THR A 94 -22.71 3.42 -29.22
N GLU A 95 -23.41 4.15 -30.09
CA GLU A 95 -23.09 5.56 -30.37
C GLU A 95 -23.35 6.48 -29.16
N GLU A 96 -24.38 6.19 -28.37
CA GLU A 96 -24.73 7.01 -27.21
C GLU A 96 -23.80 6.73 -26.02
N ALA A 97 -23.31 5.49 -25.91
CA ALA A 97 -22.25 5.11 -24.99
C ALA A 97 -20.94 5.83 -25.31
N GLU A 98 -20.54 5.94 -26.59
CA GLU A 98 -19.35 6.67 -27.01
C GLU A 98 -19.46 8.18 -26.72
N LYS A 99 -20.60 8.80 -27.03
CA LYS A 99 -20.88 10.20 -26.66
C LYS A 99 -20.81 10.42 -25.16
N PHE A 100 -21.36 9.50 -24.37
CA PHE A 100 -21.26 9.56 -22.91
C PHE A 100 -19.80 9.45 -22.43
N LEU A 101 -19.01 8.57 -23.04
CA LEU A 101 -17.58 8.40 -22.78
C LEU A 101 -16.73 9.59 -23.24
N GLY A 102 -17.25 10.51 -24.04
CA GLY A 102 -16.62 11.79 -24.39
C GLY A 102 -16.82 12.91 -23.35
N LEU A 103 -17.74 12.77 -22.40
CA LEU A 103 -18.08 13.83 -21.43
C LEU A 103 -17.03 14.04 -20.32
N ASP A 104 -17.14 15.16 -19.60
CA ASP A 104 -16.29 15.41 -18.43
C ASP A 104 -16.44 14.32 -17.34
N GLN A 105 -15.33 14.00 -16.67
CA GLN A 105 -15.27 12.88 -15.73
C GLN A 105 -15.99 13.13 -14.41
N ALA A 106 -16.20 14.39 -14.00
CA ALA A 106 -17.05 14.70 -12.85
C ALA A 106 -18.52 14.51 -13.21
N TYR A 107 -18.94 14.95 -14.41
CA TYR A 107 -20.30 14.79 -14.90
C TYR A 107 -20.70 13.31 -15.06
N LYS A 108 -19.81 12.49 -15.65
CA LYS A 108 -20.01 11.03 -15.77
C LYS A 108 -20.24 10.36 -14.43
N ARG A 109 -19.44 10.71 -13.41
CA ARG A 109 -19.55 10.15 -12.06
C ARG A 109 -20.87 10.48 -11.39
N ALA A 110 -21.30 11.75 -11.48
CA ALA A 110 -22.59 12.17 -10.95
C ALA A 110 -23.75 11.44 -11.65
N ARG A 111 -23.73 11.36 -12.99
CA ARG A 111 -24.73 10.62 -13.78
C ARG A 111 -24.78 9.15 -13.41
N LEU A 112 -23.64 8.46 -13.26
CA LEU A 112 -23.62 7.04 -12.96
C LEU A 112 -24.13 6.71 -11.55
N ALA A 113 -23.74 7.52 -10.57
CA ALA A 113 -24.23 7.38 -9.19
C ALA A 113 -25.76 7.52 -9.11
N ILE A 114 -26.34 8.37 -9.98
CA ILE A 114 -27.78 8.59 -10.06
C ILE A 114 -28.48 7.50 -10.90
N SER A 115 -27.88 7.04 -12.00
CA SER A 115 -28.55 6.14 -12.95
C SER A 115 -28.44 4.65 -12.61
N ASP A 116 -27.39 4.23 -11.91
CA ASP A 116 -27.12 2.81 -11.62
C ASP A 116 -26.43 2.63 -10.26
N SER A 117 -27.10 3.14 -9.22
CA SER A 117 -26.63 3.10 -7.83
C SER A 117 -26.39 1.66 -7.33
N VAL A 118 -27.17 0.69 -7.83
CA VAL A 118 -27.05 -0.73 -7.47
C VAL A 118 -25.74 -1.31 -7.99
N SER A 119 -25.41 -1.12 -9.27
CA SER A 119 -24.12 -1.62 -9.79
C SER A 119 -22.93 -0.93 -9.14
N LEU A 120 -23.06 0.36 -8.82
CA LEU A 120 -22.03 1.08 -8.07
C LEU A 120 -21.81 0.48 -6.68
N ALA A 121 -22.88 0.16 -5.95
CA ALA A 121 -22.81 -0.49 -4.65
C ALA A 121 -22.20 -1.90 -4.74
N ILE A 122 -22.59 -2.70 -5.74
CA ILE A 122 -22.04 -4.05 -5.96
C ILE A 122 -20.55 -3.96 -6.31
N PHE A 123 -20.15 -3.03 -7.17
CA PHE A 123 -18.75 -2.82 -7.53
C PHE A 123 -17.92 -2.40 -6.32
N PHE A 124 -18.41 -1.42 -5.55
CA PHE A 124 -17.77 -0.96 -4.32
C PHE A 124 -17.61 -2.12 -3.33
N HIS A 125 -18.67 -2.89 -3.08
CA HIS A 125 -18.62 -4.06 -2.22
C HIS A 125 -17.56 -5.07 -2.68
N ARG A 126 -17.54 -5.45 -3.96
CA ARG A 126 -16.55 -6.40 -4.48
C ARG A 126 -15.11 -5.92 -4.30
N LYS A 127 -14.85 -4.64 -4.58
CA LYS A 127 -13.53 -4.03 -4.42
C LYS A 127 -13.09 -4.02 -2.96
N VAL A 128 -13.98 -3.63 -2.06
CA VAL A 128 -13.73 -3.61 -0.63
C VAL A 128 -13.48 -5.03 -0.12
N SER A 129 -14.36 -5.98 -0.44
CA SER A 129 -14.21 -7.39 -0.03
C SER A 129 -12.87 -7.98 -0.48
N MET A 130 -12.48 -7.81 -1.75
CA MET A 130 -11.16 -8.27 -2.23
C MET A 130 -9.99 -7.60 -1.50
N CYS A 131 -10.14 -6.33 -1.10
CA CYS A 131 -9.12 -5.64 -0.31
C CYS A 131 -8.94 -6.33 1.06
N PHE A 132 -10.04 -6.59 1.76
CA PHE A 132 -9.99 -7.21 3.08
C PHE A 132 -9.55 -8.68 3.02
N GLU A 133 -10.00 -9.43 2.02
CA GLU A 133 -9.67 -10.83 1.84
C GLU A 133 -8.19 -11.04 1.50
N HIS A 134 -7.63 -10.26 0.57
CA HIS A 134 -6.27 -10.53 0.06
C HIS A 134 -5.18 -9.58 0.56
N TYR A 135 -5.50 -8.32 0.85
CA TYR A 135 -4.49 -7.34 1.29
C TYR A 135 -4.43 -7.21 2.80
N VAL A 136 -5.58 -7.23 3.48
CA VAL A 136 -5.66 -7.19 4.95
C VAL A 136 -5.47 -8.58 5.56
N ASN A 137 -6.03 -9.61 4.91
CA ASN A 137 -5.85 -11.04 5.21
C ASN A 137 -5.82 -11.35 6.73
N VAL A 138 -6.96 -11.20 7.39
CA VAL A 138 -7.08 -11.33 8.85
C VAL A 138 -6.70 -12.73 9.32
N GLY A 139 -5.92 -12.80 10.40
CA GLY A 139 -5.44 -14.06 10.97
C GLY A 139 -4.22 -14.64 10.25
N GLU A 140 -3.83 -14.07 9.11
CA GLU A 140 -2.70 -14.51 8.30
C GLU A 140 -1.71 -13.36 8.04
N GLU A 141 -0.58 -13.70 7.43
CA GLU A 141 0.42 -12.73 7.05
C GLU A 141 -0.10 -11.85 5.90
N SER A 142 -0.15 -10.53 6.13
CA SER A 142 -0.72 -9.59 5.15
C SER A 142 0.19 -8.40 4.83
N VAL A 143 -0.25 -7.55 3.89
CA VAL A 143 0.47 -6.33 3.50
C VAL A 143 0.63 -5.39 4.69
N PHE A 144 -0.29 -5.48 5.67
CA PHE A 144 -0.30 -4.71 6.90
C PHE A 144 0.40 -5.40 8.08
N VAL A 145 1.10 -6.52 7.83
CA VAL A 145 1.61 -7.48 8.85
C VAL A 145 0.47 -8.40 9.30
N LEU A 146 0.50 -8.96 10.51
CA LEU A 146 -0.53 -9.84 11.01
C LEU A 146 -1.66 -8.98 11.56
N VAL A 147 -2.85 -9.09 10.98
CA VAL A 147 -4.03 -8.34 11.41
C VAL A 147 -4.91 -9.29 12.19
N SER A 148 -5.19 -9.01 13.46
CA SER A 148 -6.03 -9.87 14.30
C SER A 148 -7.52 -9.64 14.04
N GLN A 149 -7.90 -8.40 13.80
CA GLN A 149 -9.29 -8.01 13.58
C GLN A 149 -9.35 -6.69 12.78
N TYR A 150 -10.49 -6.42 12.16
CA TYR A 150 -10.82 -5.10 11.64
C TYR A 150 -12.26 -4.70 11.99
N ASN A 151 -12.51 -3.40 11.95
CA ASN A 151 -13.84 -2.83 11.93
C ASN A 151 -13.91 -1.81 10.80
N VAL A 152 -14.99 -1.82 10.04
CA VAL A 152 -15.12 -1.02 8.83
C VAL A 152 -16.52 -0.43 8.76
N ALA A 153 -16.61 0.86 8.47
CA ALA A 153 -17.84 1.58 8.23
C ALA A 153 -17.82 2.19 6.83
N VAL A 154 -18.96 2.13 6.14
CA VAL A 154 -19.16 2.80 4.86
C VAL A 154 -20.08 3.99 5.10
N GLU A 155 -19.65 5.16 4.65
CA GLU A 155 -20.44 6.38 4.69
C GLU A 155 -20.53 6.98 3.28
N THR A 156 -21.57 7.77 3.03
CA THR A 156 -21.59 8.67 1.89
C THR A 156 -20.97 9.99 2.31
N ASN A 157 -19.93 10.44 1.61
CA ASN A 157 -19.40 11.79 1.86
C ASN A 157 -20.39 12.86 1.40
N GLU A 158 -20.12 14.13 1.73
CA GLU A 158 -20.95 15.29 1.36
C GLU A 158 -21.19 15.43 -0.15
N ARG A 159 -20.43 14.70 -0.98
CA ARG A 159 -20.53 14.70 -2.45
C ARG A 159 -21.26 13.46 -3.00
N GLY A 160 -21.88 12.65 -2.13
CA GLY A 160 -22.63 11.44 -2.50
C GLY A 160 -21.75 10.26 -2.94
N ALA A 161 -20.44 10.32 -2.71
CA ALA A 161 -19.54 9.20 -3.00
C ALA A 161 -19.41 8.27 -1.79
N LEU A 162 -19.39 6.96 -2.04
CA LEU A 162 -19.12 5.96 -1.02
C LEU A 162 -17.66 6.10 -0.53
N HIS A 163 -17.52 6.28 0.78
CA HIS A 163 -16.28 6.46 1.50
C HIS A 163 -16.18 5.37 2.57
N LEU A 164 -14.99 4.81 2.74
CA LEU A 164 -14.73 3.69 3.63
C LEU A 164 -13.82 4.15 4.78
N HIS A 165 -14.29 4.01 6.01
CA HIS A 165 -13.46 4.10 7.21
C HIS A 165 -13.11 2.70 7.67
N GLY A 166 -11.81 2.40 7.80
CA GLY A 166 -11.34 1.10 8.29
C GLY A 166 -10.40 1.27 9.48
N LEU A 167 -10.67 0.54 10.54
CA LEU A 167 -9.79 0.37 11.70
C LEU A 167 -9.23 -1.06 11.67
N LEU A 168 -7.91 -1.20 11.69
CA LEU A 168 -7.21 -2.47 11.68
C LEU A 168 -6.47 -2.67 13.01
N TRP A 169 -6.68 -3.80 13.68
CA TRP A 169 -5.86 -4.21 14.81
C TRP A 169 -4.70 -5.05 14.32
N LEU A 170 -3.50 -4.47 14.38
CA LEU A 170 -2.27 -5.18 14.04
C LEU A 170 -1.84 -5.99 15.25
N GLN A 171 -1.55 -7.27 15.04
CA GLN A 171 -0.89 -8.11 16.02
C GLN A 171 0.56 -7.68 16.12
N GLY A 172 0.78 -6.68 16.97
CA GLY A 172 2.10 -6.18 17.34
C GLY A 172 2.14 -5.95 18.84
N ASN A 173 3.23 -6.40 19.46
CA ASN A 173 3.77 -5.81 20.68
C ASN A 173 2.84 -5.67 21.91
N MET A 174 1.97 -6.64 22.18
CA MET A 174 1.29 -6.73 23.49
C MET A 174 2.27 -6.92 24.66
N HIS A 175 3.53 -7.29 24.38
CA HIS A 175 4.60 -7.47 25.37
C HIS A 175 5.54 -6.26 25.51
N LEU A 176 5.27 -5.14 24.85
CA LEU A 176 6.08 -3.91 25.00
C LEU A 176 5.69 -3.08 26.23
N SER A 177 5.49 -3.75 27.37
CA SER A 177 5.42 -3.08 28.68
C SER A 177 6.74 -2.40 29.08
N THR A 178 7.80 -2.52 28.27
CA THR A 178 9.15 -2.00 28.54
C THR A 178 9.54 -0.78 27.71
N LEU A 179 8.75 -0.33 26.73
CA LEU A 179 9.09 0.88 25.93
C LEU A 179 9.12 2.16 26.79
N SER A 180 8.35 2.20 27.88
CA SER A 180 8.38 3.29 28.86
C SER A 180 9.55 3.21 29.86
N ARG A 181 10.38 2.16 29.80
CA ARG A 181 11.59 2.01 30.62
C ARG A 181 12.88 2.36 29.86
N ASP A 182 12.80 2.61 28.56
CA ASP A 182 13.93 3.06 27.72
C ASP A 182 13.92 4.59 27.54
N VAL A 183 13.91 5.33 28.65
CA VAL A 183 14.23 6.77 28.72
C VAL A 183 15.27 6.99 29.82
#